data_AF-K0IK88-F1
#
_entry.id   AF-K0IK88-F1
#
_cell.length_a   1.000
_cell.length_b   1.000
_cell.length_c   1.000
_cell.angle_alpha   90.00
_cell.angle_beta   90.00
_cell.angle_gamma   90.00
#
_symmetry.space_group_name_H-M   'P 1'
#
loop_
_entity.id
_entity.type
_entity.pdbx_description
1 polymer ?
#
loop_
_entity_poly.entity_id
_entity_poly.type
_entity_poly.pdbx_seq_one_letter_code
_entity_poly.pdbx_strand_id
1 'polypeptide(L)'
;MNVVVLIFPPSASTSRRALARSIRGLDIRISNEGGCIICEGRDPTKLASRLANLAGADITTIARKVPSRFSSITNAIVQAGSETILPDEKFYVKVIQQAAKADYVDRDIEFASTGALVGKLAEINALPAKSEQEADRVILAIVGKKSAYICVKDMT
;
A
#
# COMPACT_ATOMS: atom_id res chain seq x y z
N MET A 1 -8.15 13.64 -4.28
CA MET A 1 -7.25 12.58 -3.81
C MET A 1 -7.95 11.23 -4.00
N ASN A 2 -7.43 10.35 -4.88
CA ASN A 2 -7.97 8.99 -5.03
C ASN A 2 -7.35 8.10 -3.96
N VAL A 3 -7.96 8.11 -2.78
CA VAL A 3 -7.49 7.35 -1.62
C VAL A 3 -8.48 6.23 -1.34
N VAL A 4 -7.94 5.04 -1.06
CA VAL A 4 -8.71 3.82 -0.83
C VAL A 4 -8.28 3.17 0.47
N VAL A 5 -9.10 2.26 0.97
CA VAL A 5 -8.76 1.43 2.12
C VAL A 5 -8.43 0.02 1.63
N LEU A 6 -7.25 -0.47 1.97
CA LEU A 6 -6.80 -1.83 1.69
C LEU A 6 -7.04 -2.70 2.92
N ILE A 7 -7.63 -3.87 2.71
CA ILE A 7 -7.75 -4.92 3.72
C ILE A 7 -6.94 -6.13 3.24
N PHE A 8 -6.04 -6.59 4.10
CA PHE A 8 -5.32 -7.85 3.92
C PHE A 8 -6.02 -8.93 4.76
N PRO A 9 -6.71 -9.91 4.14
CA PRO A 9 -7.30 -11.00 4.90
C PRO A 9 -6.25 -12.06 5.29
N PRO A 10 -6.25 -12.61 6.52
CA PRO A 10 -5.38 -13.69 7.00
C PRO A 10 -5.49 -14.98 6.19
N SER A 11 -6.64 -15.19 5.55
CA SER A 11 -6.86 -16.31 4.65
C SER A 11 -7.90 -15.91 3.60
N ALA A 12 -7.92 -16.59 2.46
CA ALA A 12 -8.98 -16.44 1.46
C ALA A 12 -10.41 -16.69 2.02
N SER A 13 -10.52 -17.20 3.26
CA SER A 13 -11.76 -17.53 3.95
C SER A 13 -12.21 -16.52 5.01
N THR A 14 -11.57 -15.35 5.17
CA THR A 14 -12.17 -14.25 5.96
C THR A 14 -13.59 -14.03 5.47
N SER A 15 -14.55 -14.31 6.35
CA SER A 15 -15.95 -14.48 5.97
C SER A 15 -16.44 -13.23 5.25
N ARG A 16 -16.71 -13.32 3.94
CA ARG A 16 -17.35 -12.24 3.15
C ARG A 16 -18.58 -11.67 3.86
N ARG A 17 -19.23 -12.44 4.73
CA ARG A 17 -20.36 -12.03 5.57
C ARG A 17 -19.98 -11.05 6.69
N ALA A 18 -18.79 -11.14 7.27
CA ALA A 18 -18.30 -10.17 8.25
C ALA A 18 -18.01 -8.83 7.57
N LEU A 19 -17.27 -8.86 6.44
CA LEU A 19 -17.01 -7.68 5.62
C LEU A 19 -18.34 -7.03 5.19
N ALA A 20 -19.27 -7.80 4.62
CA ALA A 20 -20.58 -7.32 4.17
C ALA A 20 -21.44 -6.71 5.30
N ARG A 21 -21.24 -7.14 6.56
CA ARG A 21 -21.91 -6.54 7.72
C ARG A 21 -21.28 -5.21 8.11
N SER A 22 -19.95 -5.14 8.22
CA SER A 22 -19.25 -3.92 8.65
C SER A 22 -19.39 -2.76 7.66
N ILE A 23 -19.60 -3.08 6.38
CA ILE A 23 -19.77 -2.07 5.33
C ILE A 23 -21.23 -1.76 4.98
N ARG A 24 -22.19 -2.42 5.66
CA ARG A 24 -23.62 -2.23 5.39
C ARG A 24 -24.01 -0.75 5.62
N GLY A 25 -24.72 -0.17 4.65
CA GLY A 25 -25.17 1.23 4.71
C GLY A 25 -24.11 2.26 4.36
N LEU A 26 -22.92 1.84 3.92
CA LEU A 26 -21.93 2.72 3.31
C LEU A 26 -22.02 2.65 1.79
N ASP A 27 -21.97 3.80 1.14
CA ASP A 27 -21.82 3.91 -0.32
C ASP A 27 -20.36 3.66 -0.68
N ILE A 28 -20.01 2.38 -0.83
CA ILE A 28 -18.64 1.94 -1.11
C ILE A 28 -18.57 1.02 -2.33
N ARG A 29 -17.45 1.10 -3.05
CA ARG A 29 -17.09 0.14 -4.10
C ARG A 29 -16.04 -0.81 -3.56
N ILE A 30 -16.17 -2.09 -3.91
CA ILE A 30 -15.28 -3.15 -3.45
C ILE A 30 -14.70 -3.86 -4.65
N SER A 31 -13.39 -4.06 -4.65
CA SER A 31 -12.69 -4.88 -5.63
C SER A 31 -11.63 -5.74 -4.96
N ASN A 32 -11.22 -6.83 -5.62
CA ASN A 32 -10.13 -7.68 -5.16
C ASN A 32 -8.99 -7.61 -6.17
N GLU A 33 -7.80 -7.20 -5.72
CA GLU A 33 -6.58 -7.21 -6.54
C GLU A 33 -5.39 -7.64 -5.68
N GLY A 34 -4.48 -8.43 -6.23
CA GLY A 34 -3.23 -8.77 -5.53
C GLY A 34 -3.40 -9.45 -4.15
N GLY A 35 -4.48 -10.22 -3.96
CA GLY A 35 -4.78 -10.87 -2.68
C GLY A 35 -5.32 -9.93 -1.59
N CYS A 36 -5.55 -8.65 -1.90
CA CYS A 36 -6.16 -7.68 -1.00
C CYS A 36 -7.56 -7.28 -1.45
N ILE A 37 -8.38 -6.86 -0.49
CA ILE A 37 -9.68 -6.24 -0.74
C ILE A 37 -9.48 -4.72 -0.74
N ILE A 38 -9.86 -4.06 -1.82
CA ILE A 38 -9.82 -2.61 -1.97
C ILE A 38 -11.24 -2.09 -1.73
N CYS A 39 -11.37 -1.15 -0.81
CA CYS A 39 -12.61 -0.47 -0.51
C CYS A 39 -12.47 1.02 -0.86
N GLU A 40 -13.32 1.52 -1.76
CA GLU A 40 -13.39 2.93 -2.13
C GLU A 40 -14.67 3.53 -1.57
N GLY A 41 -14.57 4.66 -0.88
CA GLY A 41 -15.71 5.39 -0.34
C GLY A 41 -15.48 6.89 -0.40
N ARG A 42 -16.54 7.68 -0.14
CA ARG A 42 -16.45 9.15 -0.16
C ARG A 42 -15.51 9.71 0.92
N ASP A 43 -15.41 9.02 2.05
CA ASP A 43 -14.57 9.37 3.18
C ASP A 43 -13.71 8.17 3.57
N PRO A 44 -12.46 8.08 3.05
CA PRO A 44 -11.55 6.97 3.31
C PRO A 44 -11.14 6.84 4.78
N THR A 45 -11.07 7.94 5.54
CA THR A 45 -10.70 7.92 6.96
C THR A 45 -11.82 7.33 7.80
N LYS A 46 -13.07 7.75 7.55
CA LYS A 46 -14.25 7.15 8.19
C LYS A 46 -14.39 5.68 7.80
N LEU A 47 -14.13 5.34 6.54
CA LEU A 47 -14.13 3.95 6.07
C LEU A 47 -13.07 3.11 6.78
N ALA A 48 -11.83 3.60 6.89
CA ALA A 48 -10.75 2.92 7.58
C ALA A 48 -11.08 2.69 9.06
N SER A 49 -11.60 3.70 9.76
CA SER A 49 -11.98 3.57 11.19
C SER A 49 -13.04 2.49 11.43
N ARG A 50 -14.00 2.32 10.51
CA ARG A 50 -15.02 1.27 10.60
C ARG A 50 -14.47 -0.11 10.27
N LEU A 51 -13.55 -0.18 9.30
CA LEU A 51 -12.94 -1.42 8.84
C LEU A 51 -11.84 -1.93 9.77
N ALA A 52 -11.19 -1.06 10.54
CA ALA A 52 -10.17 -1.43 11.52
C ALA A 52 -10.67 -2.45 12.56
N ASN A 53 -11.97 -2.43 12.87
CA ASN A 53 -12.60 -3.35 13.82
C ASN A 53 -13.20 -4.61 13.14
N LEU A 54 -12.90 -4.83 11.86
CA LEU A 54 -13.41 -6.00 11.14
C LEU A 54 -12.70 -7.27 11.62
N ALA A 55 -13.44 -8.14 12.31
CA ALA A 55 -12.95 -9.44 12.72
C ALA A 55 -12.42 -10.24 11.52
N GLY A 56 -11.13 -10.61 11.59
CA GLY A 56 -10.43 -11.34 10.54
C GLY A 56 -9.86 -10.45 9.41
N ALA A 57 -9.67 -9.15 9.62
CA ALA A 57 -8.74 -8.36 8.82
C ALA A 57 -7.40 -8.29 9.56
N ASP A 58 -6.30 -8.68 8.92
CA ASP A 58 -4.98 -8.61 9.56
C ASP A 58 -4.49 -7.17 9.60
N ILE A 59 -4.68 -6.44 8.50
CA ILE A 59 -4.23 -5.06 8.36
C ILE A 59 -5.27 -4.29 7.54
N THR A 60 -5.71 -3.16 8.08
CA THR A 60 -6.49 -2.14 7.37
C THR A 60 -5.63 -0.90 7.22
N THR A 61 -5.35 -0.46 5.98
CA THR A 61 -4.51 0.74 5.76
C THR A 61 -5.08 1.63 4.66
N ILE A 62 -4.77 2.92 4.75
CA ILE A 62 -5.13 3.92 3.76
C ILE A 62 -4.04 3.94 2.68
N ALA A 63 -4.45 3.84 1.42
CA ALA A 63 -3.53 3.81 0.28
C ALA A 63 -3.90 4.84 -0.79
N ARG A 64 -2.89 5.38 -1.46
CA ARG A 64 -3.06 6.22 -2.63
C ARG A 64 -3.19 5.35 -3.88
N LYS A 65 -4.25 5.56 -4.64
CA LYS A 65 -4.50 4.90 -5.93
C LYS A 65 -3.85 5.68 -7.07
N VAL A 66 -3.03 5.02 -7.87
CA VAL A 66 -2.39 5.55 -9.08
C VAL A 66 -2.54 4.59 -10.25
N PRO A 67 -2.33 5.00 -11.51
CA PRO A 67 -2.29 4.07 -12.64
C PRO A 67 -1.19 3.01 -12.46
N SER A 68 -1.42 1.77 -12.91
CA SER A 68 -0.42 0.68 -12.91
C SER A 68 0.67 0.87 -13.99
N ARG A 69 1.20 2.08 -14.14
CA ARG A 69 2.31 2.38 -15.05
C ARG A 69 3.59 2.54 -14.24
N PHE A 70 4.70 2.05 -14.77
CA PHE A 70 6.00 2.09 -14.10
C PHE A 70 6.28 3.45 -13.43
N SER A 71 6.30 4.53 -14.22
CA SER A 71 6.58 5.89 -13.74
C SER A 71 5.55 6.40 -12.73
N SER A 72 4.29 6.00 -12.86
CA SER A 72 3.23 6.41 -11.94
C SER A 72 3.41 5.77 -10.57
N ILE A 73 3.87 4.51 -10.52
CA ILE A 73 4.12 3.78 -9.28
C ILE A 73 5.42 4.27 -8.63
N THR A 74 6.51 4.38 -9.37
CA THR A 74 7.80 4.82 -8.81
C THR A 74 7.71 6.23 -8.23
N ASN A 75 7.10 7.18 -8.96
CA ASN A 75 6.89 8.54 -8.46
C ASN A 75 6.01 8.56 -7.21
N ALA A 76 4.99 7.68 -7.17
CA ALA A 76 4.14 7.55 -6.00
C ALA A 76 4.93 7.02 -4.79
N ILE A 77 5.71 5.96 -4.94
CA ILE A 77 6.54 5.42 -3.85
C ILE A 77 7.50 6.50 -3.35
N VAL A 78 8.20 7.18 -4.26
CA VAL A 78 9.17 8.24 -3.91
C VAL A 78 8.50 9.38 -3.15
N GLN A 79 7.33 9.83 -3.62
CA GLN A 79 6.58 10.89 -2.95
C GLN A 79 6.15 10.45 -1.55
N ALA A 80 5.52 9.27 -1.43
CA ALA A 80 5.03 8.77 -0.16
C ALA A 80 6.18 8.61 0.85
N GLY A 81 7.27 7.97 0.45
CA GLY A 81 8.46 7.81 1.29
C GLY A 81 9.04 9.15 1.73
N SER A 82 9.17 10.12 0.82
CA SER A 82 9.76 11.43 1.14
C SER A 82 8.91 12.30 2.07
N GLU A 83 7.60 12.05 2.11
CA GLU A 83 6.66 12.78 2.98
C GLU A 83 6.57 12.12 4.38
N THR A 84 6.92 10.85 4.51
CA THR A 84 6.72 10.10 5.75
C THR A 84 8.01 9.73 6.48
N ILE A 85 9.09 9.35 5.80
CA ILE A 85 10.31 8.83 6.44
C ILE A 85 11.00 9.94 7.25
N LEU A 86 11.39 9.60 8.47
CA LEU A 86 12.06 10.51 9.40
C LEU A 86 13.59 10.38 9.30
N PRO A 87 14.33 11.36 9.87
CA PRO A 87 15.79 11.27 9.92
C PRO A 87 16.28 9.97 10.58
N ASP A 88 17.37 9.43 10.05
CA ASP A 88 18.04 8.21 10.51
C ASP A 88 17.21 6.91 10.41
N GLU A 89 15.96 6.95 9.93
CA GLU A 89 15.14 5.74 9.71
C GLU A 89 15.68 4.87 8.56
N LYS A 90 15.52 3.57 8.72
CA LYS A 90 15.66 2.60 7.65
C LYS A 90 14.33 2.35 6.96
N PHE A 91 14.34 2.35 5.63
CA PHE A 91 13.12 2.09 4.85
C PHE A 91 13.26 0.88 3.92
N TYR A 92 12.13 0.25 3.61
CA TYR A 92 12.06 -0.84 2.64
C TYR A 92 10.92 -0.61 1.65
N VAL A 93 11.20 -0.79 0.36
CA VAL A 93 10.19 -0.72 -0.70
C VAL A 93 9.80 -2.15 -1.07
N LYS A 94 8.50 -2.46 -0.96
CA LYS A 94 7.94 -3.77 -1.31
C LYS A 94 6.88 -3.62 -2.37
N VAL A 95 7.01 -4.39 -3.46
CA VAL A 95 6.06 -4.37 -4.57
C VAL A 95 5.44 -5.76 -4.71
N ILE A 96 4.11 -5.83 -4.70
CA ILE A 96 3.38 -7.07 -4.89
C ILE A 96 2.60 -6.99 -6.20
N GLN A 97 2.99 -7.82 -7.17
CA GLN A 97 2.35 -7.92 -8.47
C GLN A 97 1.89 -9.36 -8.73
N GLN A 98 0.62 -9.67 -8.43
CA GLN A 98 0.10 -11.04 -8.61
C GLN A 98 -0.70 -11.24 -9.92
N ALA A 99 -1.18 -10.17 -10.56
CA ALA A 99 -2.13 -10.30 -11.68
C ALA A 99 -2.02 -9.21 -12.76
N ALA A 100 -1.07 -8.29 -12.67
CA ALA A 100 -0.88 -7.25 -13.68
C ALA A 100 -0.09 -7.82 -14.86
N LYS A 101 -0.61 -7.66 -16.08
CA LYS A 101 0.19 -7.79 -17.31
C LYS A 101 0.92 -6.47 -17.52
N ALA A 102 2.14 -6.39 -17.00
CA ALA A 102 3.01 -5.23 -17.16
C ALA A 102 4.25 -5.61 -17.97
N ASP A 103 4.89 -4.60 -18.55
CA ASP A 103 6.19 -4.65 -19.22
C ASP A 103 7.38 -4.59 -18.24
N TYR A 104 7.10 -4.60 -16.93
CA TYR A 104 8.05 -4.61 -15.84
C TYR A 104 7.71 -5.70 -14.82
N VAL A 105 8.72 -6.12 -14.05
CA VAL A 105 8.53 -6.97 -12.87
C VAL A 105 8.53 -6.13 -11.59
N ASP A 106 8.04 -6.72 -10.50
CA ASP A 106 8.01 -6.11 -9.16
C ASP A 106 9.38 -5.52 -8.76
N ARG A 107 10.43 -6.31 -8.96
CA ARG A 107 11.81 -5.95 -8.64
C ARG A 107 12.32 -4.70 -9.37
N ASP A 108 11.86 -4.44 -10.59
CA ASP A 108 12.28 -3.25 -11.35
C ASP A 108 11.79 -1.96 -10.65
N ILE A 109 10.54 -1.98 -10.17
CA ILE A 109 9.94 -0.88 -9.42
C ILE A 109 10.63 -0.71 -8.07
N GLU A 110 10.91 -1.82 -7.37
CA GLU A 110 11.61 -1.80 -6.08
C GLU A 110 12.98 -1.13 -6.20
N PHE A 111 13.79 -1.53 -7.18
CA PHE A 111 15.11 -0.93 -7.41
C PHE A 111 15.03 0.54 -7.81
N ALA A 112 14.20 0.87 -8.81
CA ALA A 112 14.10 2.24 -9.31
C ALA A 112 13.61 3.21 -8.22
N SER A 113 12.60 2.79 -7.45
CA SER A 113 12.04 3.63 -6.39
C SER A 113 13.01 3.75 -5.22
N THR A 114 13.69 2.67 -4.82
CA THR A 114 14.69 2.70 -3.75
C THR A 114 15.82 3.65 -4.10
N GLY A 115 16.41 3.54 -5.29
CA GLY A 115 17.50 4.43 -5.72
C GLY A 115 17.09 5.90 -5.77
N ALA A 116 15.90 6.19 -6.31
CA ALA A 116 15.36 7.56 -6.34
C ALA A 116 15.08 8.10 -4.92
N LEU A 117 14.58 7.26 -4.01
CA LEU A 117 14.30 7.66 -2.64
C LEU A 117 15.56 7.91 -1.83
N VAL A 118 16.62 7.09 -2.00
CA VAL A 118 17.95 7.34 -1.41
C VAL A 118 18.47 8.72 -1.79
N GLY A 119 18.41 9.07 -3.08
CA GLY A 119 18.85 10.39 -3.53
C GLY A 119 18.04 11.53 -2.90
N LYS A 120 16.73 11.31 -2.71
CA LYS A 120 15.82 12.32 -2.14
C LYS A 120 15.92 12.47 -0.62
N LEU A 121 16.35 11.42 0.09
CA LEU A 121 16.45 11.39 1.55
C LEU A 121 17.88 11.57 2.07
N ALA A 122 18.85 11.81 1.18
CA ALA A 122 20.27 11.90 1.53
C ALA A 122 20.55 12.94 2.63
N GLU A 123 19.81 14.05 2.67
CA GLU A 123 19.99 15.13 3.65
C GLU A 123 19.59 14.75 5.08
N ILE A 124 18.72 13.75 5.24
CA ILE A 124 18.22 13.32 6.55
C ILE A 124 18.80 11.97 7.01
N ASN A 125 19.83 11.47 6.31
CA ASN A 125 20.52 10.22 6.65
C ASN A 125 19.61 8.98 6.74
N ALA A 126 18.46 8.99 6.06
CA ALA A 126 17.60 7.82 5.97
C ALA A 126 18.11 6.86 4.89
N LEU A 127 18.18 5.57 5.22
CA LEU A 127 18.87 4.56 4.41
C LEU A 127 17.96 3.37 4.06
N PRO A 128 18.21 2.65 2.96
CA PRO A 128 17.46 1.45 2.67
C PRO A 128 17.83 0.33 3.63
N ALA A 129 16.83 -0.40 4.13
CA ALA A 129 16.99 -1.62 4.92
C ALA A 129 17.39 -2.80 4.02
N LYS A 130 18.08 -3.79 4.59
CA LYS A 130 18.43 -5.03 3.87
C LYS A 130 17.24 -5.97 3.70
N SER A 131 16.30 -5.90 4.61
CA SER A 131 15.11 -6.74 4.67
C SER A 131 13.92 -5.92 5.20
N GLU A 132 12.70 -6.40 4.93
CA GLU A 132 11.48 -5.77 5.45
C GLU A 132 11.44 -5.74 6.98
N GLN A 133 12.07 -6.74 7.63
CA GLN A 133 12.12 -6.87 9.10
C GLN A 133 13.09 -5.88 9.76
N GLU A 134 14.09 -5.40 9.03
CA GLU A 134 15.08 -4.44 9.52
C GLU A 134 14.67 -2.98 9.25
N ALA A 135 13.51 -2.76 8.64
CA ALA A 135 13.04 -1.44 8.27
C ALA A 135 12.15 -0.85 9.37
N ASP A 136 12.38 0.41 9.71
CA ASP A 136 11.48 1.21 10.54
C ASP A 136 10.20 1.58 9.74
N ARG A 137 10.36 1.75 8.42
CA ARG A 137 9.28 2.12 7.50
C ARG A 137 9.21 1.20 6.28
N VAL A 138 8.02 0.70 5.96
CA VAL A 138 7.78 -0.08 4.73
C VAL A 138 6.84 0.69 3.80
N ILE A 139 7.32 1.02 2.60
CA ILE A 139 6.44 1.50 1.51
C ILE A 139 5.99 0.29 0.70
N LEU A 140 4.72 -0.06 0.84
CA LEU A 140 4.10 -1.18 0.15
C LEU A 140 3.30 -0.67 -1.06
N ALA A 141 3.59 -1.24 -2.23
CA ALA A 141 2.81 -1.04 -3.45
C ALA A 141 2.15 -2.36 -3.87
N ILE A 142 0.82 -2.35 -4.00
CA ILE A 142 0.06 -3.45 -4.60
C ILE A 142 -0.28 -3.06 -6.02
N VAL A 143 0.19 -3.83 -7.00
CA VAL A 143 -0.03 -3.57 -8.43
C VAL A 143 -1.20 -4.41 -8.93
N GLY A 144 -2.34 -3.75 -9.16
CA GLY A 144 -3.53 -4.31 -9.79
C GLY A 144 -3.52 -4.16 -11.31
N LYS A 145 -4.63 -4.52 -11.96
CA LYS A 145 -4.70 -4.61 -13.43
C LYS A 145 -4.62 -3.26 -14.13
N LYS A 146 -5.26 -2.24 -13.55
CA LYS A 146 -5.32 -0.86 -14.09
C LYS A 146 -4.79 0.18 -13.11
N SER A 147 -4.78 -0.17 -11.83
CA SER A 147 -4.35 0.73 -10.76
C SER A 147 -3.43 0.02 -9.78
N ALA A 148 -2.55 0.79 -9.18
CA ALA A 148 -1.69 0.39 -8.09
C ALA A 148 -2.05 1.20 -6.84
N TYR A 149 -1.77 0.63 -5.68
CA TYR A 149 -2.13 1.19 -4.38
C TYR A 149 -0.89 1.25 -3.51
N ILE A 150 -0.51 2.47 -3.12
CA ILE A 150 0.70 2.74 -2.34
C ILE A 150 0.29 3.12 -0.93
N CYS A 151 0.79 2.40 0.06
CA CYS A 151 0.64 2.72 1.48
C CYS A 151 1.99 2.66 2.19
N VAL A 152 2.14 3.45 3.24
CA VAL A 152 3.27 3.39 4.15
C VAL A 152 2.83 2.67 5.42
N LYS A 153 3.65 1.75 5.91
CA LYS A 153 3.45 1.03 7.16
C LYS A 153 4.58 1.38 8.12
N ASP A 154 4.20 1.62 9.38
CA ASP A 154 5.13 1.75 10.48
C ASP A 154 5.39 0.35 11.05
N MET A 155 6.67 0.02 11.25
CA MET A 155 7.11 -1.25 11.84
C MET A 155 7.57 -0.98 13.28
N THR A 156 6.62 -0.69 14.16
CA THR A 156 6.84 -0.62 15.63
C THR A 156 6.70 -1.97 16.30
#